data_AF-X1RHG4-F1
#
_entry.id   AF-X1RHG4-F1
#
_cell.length_a   1.000
_cell.length_b   1.000
_cell.length_c   1.000
_cell.angle_alpha   90.00
_cell.angle_beta   90.00
_cell.angle_gamma   90.00
#
_symmetry.space_group_name_H-M   'P 1'
#
loop_
_entity.id
_entity.type
_entity.pdbx_description
1 polymer ?
#
loop_
_entity_poly.entity_id
_entity_poly.type
_entity_poly.pdbx_seq_one_letter_code
_entity_poly.pdbx_strand_id
1 'polypeptide(L)'
;NGRVIYRKNYTSDPMQDGFDHDTGVCSIALTMAPLCNILNLKALDNKGVGTDEDVTLAIDDCISLHDTDPDIAPSVINLSLGAPDDANPDNPLRVASRAAIDRGIWVLASAGNSGPAPYSITCPACEQYVLAIGAVQYLPEGES
;
A
#
# COMPACT_ATOMS: atom_id res chain seq x y z
N ASN A 1 9.33 10.20 18.29
CA ASN A 1 9.79 9.04 17.49
C ASN A 1 8.56 8.34 16.97
N GLY A 2 8.37 8.28 15.65
CA GLY A 2 7.30 7.49 15.07
C GLY A 2 7.31 6.07 15.63
N ARG A 3 6.16 5.63 16.14
CA ARG A 3 5.96 4.32 16.76
C ARG A 3 4.95 3.56 15.92
N VAL A 4 5.13 2.24 15.82
CA VAL A 4 4.05 1.38 15.37
C VAL A 4 3.03 1.31 16.51
N ILE A 5 1.86 1.89 16.30
CA ILE A 5 0.81 2.02 17.33
C ILE A 5 -0.32 1.01 17.15
N TYR A 6 -0.45 0.43 15.96
CA TYR A 6 -1.45 -0.58 15.63
C TYR A 6 -0.83 -1.67 14.75
N ARG A 7 -1.27 -2.91 14.95
CA ARG A 7 -0.82 -4.09 14.21
C ARG A 7 -1.97 -5.04 14.01
N LYS A 8 -2.22 -5.45 12.76
CA LYS A 8 -3.15 -6.54 12.44
C LYS A 8 -2.58 -7.38 11.30
N ASN A 9 -2.81 -8.69 11.34
CA ASN A 9 -2.31 -9.64 10.37
C ASN A 9 -3.48 -10.37 9.71
N TYR A 10 -3.52 -10.34 8.39
CA TYR A 10 -4.54 -11.00 7.57
C TYR A 10 -4.03 -12.33 7.01
N THR A 11 -2.75 -12.62 7.15
CA THR A 11 -2.10 -13.84 6.64
C THR A 11 -2.06 -14.95 7.69
N SER A 12 -1.81 -16.18 7.23
CA SER A 12 -1.57 -17.33 8.13
C SER A 12 -0.18 -17.34 8.77
N ASP A 13 0.74 -16.51 8.26
CA ASP A 13 2.12 -16.43 8.73
C ASP A 13 2.21 -15.63 10.04
N PRO A 14 3.27 -15.83 10.85
CA PRO A 14 3.49 -14.99 12.02
C PRO A 14 3.66 -13.52 11.61
N MET A 15 3.33 -12.61 12.54
CA MET A 15 3.50 -11.16 12.39
C MET A 15 4.99 -10.77 12.46
N GLN A 16 5.73 -11.20 11.44
CA GLN A 16 7.14 -10.90 11.21
C GLN A 16 7.28 -10.41 9.77
N ASP A 17 8.21 -9.49 9.56
CA ASP A 17 8.62 -9.10 8.23
C ASP A 17 9.74 -10.04 7.77
N GLY A 18 9.33 -11.22 7.28
CA GLY A 18 10.27 -12.23 6.77
C GLY A 18 10.81 -11.92 5.37
N PHE A 19 10.18 -10.98 4.66
CA PHE A 19 10.50 -10.63 3.27
C PHE A 19 11.29 -9.32 3.17
N ASP A 20 11.55 -8.62 4.29
CA ASP A 20 12.26 -7.32 4.47
C ASP A 20 11.71 -6.11 3.69
N HIS A 21 10.76 -6.36 2.78
CA HIS A 21 10.08 -5.38 1.96
C HIS A 21 9.31 -4.33 2.77
N ASP A 22 8.53 -4.76 3.76
CA ASP A 22 7.61 -3.87 4.49
C ASP A 22 8.38 -2.93 5.44
N THR A 23 9.47 -3.41 6.05
CA THR A 23 10.37 -2.59 6.87
C THR A 23 11.09 -1.55 6.02
N GLY A 24 11.51 -1.91 4.80
CA GLY A 24 12.13 -0.99 3.85
C GLY A 24 11.20 0.17 3.49
N VAL A 25 9.97 -0.13 3.07
CA VAL A 25 8.97 0.88 2.70
C VAL A 25 8.62 1.78 3.89
N CYS A 26 8.43 1.19 5.08
CA CYS A 26 8.14 1.93 6.30
C CYS A 26 9.26 2.92 6.67
N SER A 27 10.52 2.53 6.47
CA SER A 27 11.66 3.41 6.74
C SER A 27 11.68 4.67 5.85
N ILE A 28 11.27 4.55 4.58
CA ILE A 28 11.17 5.68 3.65
C ILE A 28 10.07 6.64 4.11
N ALA A 29 8.90 6.11 4.48
CA ALA A 29 7.80 6.93 4.99
C ALA A 29 8.23 7.71 6.26
N LEU A 30 8.96 7.06 7.18
CA LEU A 30 9.49 7.71 8.38
C LEU A 30 10.62 8.72 8.08
N THR A 31 11.35 8.55 6.98
CA THR A 31 12.35 9.55 6.55
C THR A 31 11.66 10.84 6.08
N MET A 32 10.55 10.71 5.37
CA MET A 32 9.75 11.85 4.90
C MET A 32 8.91 12.48 6.01
N ALA A 33 8.39 11.66 6.93
CA ALA A 33 7.51 12.07 8.02
C ALA A 33 7.92 11.42 9.36
N PRO A 34 9.01 11.87 10.01
CA PRO A 34 9.61 11.19 11.17
C PRO A 34 8.78 11.18 12.45
N LEU A 35 7.74 12.02 12.51
CA LEU A 35 6.84 12.13 13.65
C LEU A 35 5.48 11.45 13.42
N CYS A 36 5.27 10.81 12.27
CA CYS A 36 4.01 10.09 12.04
C CYS A 36 3.96 8.80 12.86
N ASN A 37 2.73 8.38 13.16
CA ASN A 37 2.48 7.05 13.71
C ASN A 37 2.32 6.05 12.55
N ILE A 38 2.72 4.81 12.79
CA ILE A 38 2.61 3.73 11.80
C ILE A 38 1.54 2.74 12.25
N LEU A 39 0.61 2.44 11.34
CA LEU A 39 -0.33 1.33 11.45
C LEU A 39 0.18 0.23 10.52
N ASN A 40 0.53 -0.93 11.07
CA ASN A 40 1.06 -2.04 10.29
C ASN A 40 -0.02 -3.11 10.08
N LEU A 41 -0.55 -3.16 8.86
CA LEU A 41 -1.54 -4.15 8.43
C LEU A 41 -0.85 -5.11 7.45
N LYS A 42 -0.50 -6.31 7.92
CA LYS A 42 0.18 -7.33 7.10
C LYS A 42 -0.84 -8.06 6.23
N ALA A 43 -0.84 -7.79 4.93
CA ALA A 43 -1.69 -8.45 3.93
C ALA A 43 -0.92 -9.38 2.98
N LEU A 44 0.42 -9.41 3.07
CA LEU A 44 1.29 -10.29 2.29
C LEU A 44 2.03 -11.28 3.22
N ASP A 45 2.17 -12.52 2.77
CA ASP A 45 2.89 -13.58 3.46
C ASP A 45 4.41 -13.32 3.44
N ASN A 46 5.21 -14.19 4.06
CA ASN A 46 6.66 -14.02 4.12
C ASN A 46 7.37 -14.23 2.77
N LYS A 47 6.65 -14.56 1.70
CA LYS A 47 7.14 -14.63 0.33
C LYS A 47 6.71 -13.43 -0.51
N GLY A 48 6.03 -12.44 0.11
CA GLY A 48 5.48 -11.28 -0.58
C GLY A 48 4.23 -11.61 -1.39
N VAL A 49 3.55 -12.74 -1.10
CA VAL A 49 2.35 -13.18 -1.80
C VAL A 49 1.13 -12.93 -0.91
N GLY A 50 0.08 -12.36 -1.48
CA GLY A 50 -1.20 -12.18 -0.81
C GLY A 50 -2.33 -12.28 -1.82
N THR A 51 -3.55 -12.24 -1.30
CA THR A 51 -4.76 -12.28 -2.12
C THR A 51 -5.39 -10.89 -2.21
N ASP A 52 -6.17 -10.67 -3.27
CA ASP A 52 -6.96 -9.44 -3.41
C ASP A 52 -7.93 -9.29 -2.22
N GLU A 53 -8.44 -10.40 -1.70
CA GLU A 53 -9.29 -10.45 -0.51
C GLU A 53 -8.57 -9.97 0.76
N ASP A 54 -7.34 -10.43 1.02
CA ASP A 54 -6.59 -10.03 2.23
C ASP A 54 -6.27 -8.54 2.23
N VAL A 55 -5.86 -8.01 1.07
CA VAL A 55 -5.58 -6.57 0.91
C VAL A 55 -6.88 -5.75 0.98
N THR A 56 -7.97 -6.24 0.40
CA THR A 56 -9.30 -5.60 0.49
C THR A 56 -9.77 -5.51 1.94
N LEU A 57 -9.66 -6.60 2.71
CA LEU A 57 -10.00 -6.62 4.13
C LEU A 57 -9.13 -5.66 4.94
N ALA A 58 -7.84 -5.56 4.62
CA ALA A 58 -6.96 -4.59 5.27
C ALA A 58 -7.36 -3.14 5.00
N ILE A 59 -7.81 -2.82 3.78
CA ILE A 59 -8.31 -1.48 3.43
C ILE A 59 -9.63 -1.19 4.16
N ASP A 60 -10.57 -2.15 4.20
CA ASP A 60 -11.85 -2.00 4.90
C ASP A 60 -11.67 -1.76 6.40
N ASP A 61 -10.70 -2.45 7.00
CA ASP A 61 -10.29 -2.20 8.38
C ASP A 61 -9.71 -0.79 8.58
N CYS A 62 -8.90 -0.29 7.64
CA CYS A 62 -8.43 1.10 7.69
C CYS A 62 -9.58 2.10 7.66
N ILE A 63 -10.59 1.87 6.81
CA ILE A 63 -11.79 2.70 6.75
C ILE A 63 -12.55 2.64 8.08
N SER A 64 -12.74 1.44 8.61
CA SER A 64 -13.41 1.22 9.89
C SER A 64 -12.67 1.93 11.03
N LEU A 65 -11.35 1.85 11.09
CA LEU A 65 -10.52 2.56 12.06
C LEU A 65 -10.65 4.08 11.92
N HIS A 66 -10.67 4.58 10.68
CA HIS A 66 -10.84 6.01 10.40
C HIS A 66 -12.18 6.54 10.94
N ASP A 67 -13.25 5.75 10.79
CA ASP A 67 -14.59 6.13 11.23
C ASP A 67 -14.80 5.98 12.74
N THR A 68 -14.14 5.01 13.38
CA THR A 68 -14.49 4.57 14.74
C THR A 68 -13.49 4.97 15.82
N ASP A 69 -12.22 5.20 15.47
CA ASP A 69 -11.16 5.49 16.44
C ASP A 69 -10.32 6.71 16.01
N PRO A 70 -10.64 7.92 16.52
CA PRO A 70 -9.95 9.14 16.14
C PRO A 70 -8.47 9.19 16.59
N ASP A 71 -8.07 8.39 17.58
CA ASP A 71 -6.69 8.39 18.08
C ASP A 71 -5.75 7.63 17.14
N ILE A 72 -6.29 6.70 16.34
CA ILE A 72 -5.54 5.89 15.38
C ILE A 72 -6.12 5.95 13.95
N ALA A 73 -6.93 6.97 13.64
CA ALA A 73 -7.54 7.13 12.33
C ALA A 73 -6.48 7.28 11.22
N PRO A 74 -6.40 6.35 10.24
CA PRO A 74 -5.45 6.47 9.15
C PRO A 74 -5.80 7.65 8.25
N SER A 75 -4.79 8.43 7.89
CA SER A 75 -4.92 9.52 6.90
C SER A 75 -4.38 9.14 5.53
N VAL A 76 -3.45 8.18 5.48
CA VAL A 76 -2.74 7.74 4.28
C VAL A 76 -2.56 6.22 4.33
N ILE A 77 -2.84 5.55 3.23
CA ILE A 77 -2.58 4.13 2.99
C ILE A 77 -1.52 4.03 1.88
N ASN A 78 -0.48 3.26 2.15
CA ASN A 78 0.56 2.94 1.17
C ASN A 78 0.46 1.47 0.76
N LEU A 79 0.18 1.22 -0.51
CA LEU A 79 0.09 -0.10 -1.12
C LEU A 79 1.29 -0.29 -2.07
N SER A 80 2.44 -0.63 -1.51
CA SER A 80 3.63 -1.01 -2.30
C SER A 80 3.52 -2.43 -2.85
N LEU A 81 2.39 -2.74 -3.48
CA LEU A 81 2.05 -4.04 -4.04
C LEU A 81 1.26 -3.83 -5.32
N GLY A 82 1.16 -4.87 -6.13
CA GLY A 82 0.25 -4.83 -7.26
C GLY A 82 0.05 -6.17 -7.95
N ALA A 83 -1.13 -6.34 -8.52
CA ALA A 83 -1.51 -7.45 -9.37
C ALA A 83 -1.75 -6.96 -10.81
N PRO A 84 -1.64 -7.84 -11.83
CA PRO A 84 -2.01 -7.48 -13.20
C PRO A 84 -3.41 -6.87 -13.27
N ASP A 85 -3.58 -5.80 -14.04
CA ASP A 85 -4.89 -5.17 -14.24
C ASP A 85 -5.80 -6.10 -15.05
N ASP A 86 -6.97 -6.41 -14.50
CA ASP A 86 -8.03 -7.21 -15.14
C ASP A 86 -9.01 -6.33 -15.94
N ALA A 87 -8.80 -5.01 -15.94
CA ALA A 87 -9.68 -3.99 -16.53
C ALA A 87 -11.12 -4.03 -15.98
N ASN A 88 -11.35 -4.68 -14.85
CA ASN A 88 -12.65 -4.73 -14.20
C ASN A 88 -12.78 -3.57 -13.22
N PRO A 89 -13.65 -2.56 -13.49
CA PRO A 89 -13.84 -1.44 -12.56
C PRO A 89 -14.43 -1.87 -11.21
N ASP A 90 -15.05 -3.05 -11.15
CA ASP A 90 -15.65 -3.64 -9.94
C ASP A 90 -14.69 -4.64 -9.26
N ASN A 91 -13.41 -4.65 -9.63
CA ASN A 91 -12.39 -5.42 -8.91
C ASN A 91 -12.39 -5.00 -7.42
N PRO A 92 -12.40 -5.94 -6.46
CA PRO A 92 -12.48 -5.65 -5.03
C PRO A 92 -11.45 -4.63 -4.54
N LEU A 93 -10.20 -4.69 -5.04
CA LEU A 93 -9.14 -3.75 -4.66
C LEU A 93 -9.42 -2.34 -5.14
N ARG A 94 -9.94 -2.18 -6.36
CA ARG A 94 -10.32 -0.88 -6.92
C ARG A 94 -11.47 -0.27 -6.12
N VAL A 95 -12.51 -1.08 -5.85
CA VAL A 95 -13.68 -0.66 -5.09
C VAL A 95 -13.28 -0.25 -3.66
N ALA A 96 -12.48 -1.07 -2.98
CA ALA A 96 -12.00 -0.76 -1.63
C ALA A 96 -11.12 0.50 -1.60
N SER A 97 -10.21 0.66 -2.57
CA SER A 97 -9.38 1.85 -2.69
C SER A 97 -10.22 3.12 -2.91
N ARG A 98 -11.23 3.05 -3.78
CA ARG A 98 -12.16 4.16 -4.01
C ARG A 98 -12.95 4.49 -2.76
N ALA A 99 -13.46 3.48 -2.04
CA ALA A 99 -14.18 3.68 -0.79
C ALA A 99 -13.32 4.36 0.28
N ALA A 100 -12.03 4.01 0.38
CA ALA A 100 -11.11 4.68 1.30
C ALA A 100 -10.90 6.16 0.95
N ILE A 101 -10.72 6.46 -0.34
CA ILE A 101 -10.56 7.83 -0.84
C ILE A 101 -11.83 8.65 -0.59
N ASP A 102 -13.02 8.06 -0.80
CA ASP A 102 -14.30 8.72 -0.54
C ASP A 102 -14.49 9.07 0.96
N ARG A 103 -13.78 8.39 1.86
CA ARG A 103 -13.72 8.73 3.30
C ARG A 103 -12.61 9.72 3.66
N GLY A 104 -11.88 10.25 2.68
CA GLY A 104 -10.82 11.24 2.90
C GLY A 104 -9.46 10.62 3.27
N ILE A 105 -9.29 9.31 3.06
CA ILE A 105 -8.02 8.62 3.25
C ILE A 105 -7.26 8.62 1.92
N TRP A 106 -6.04 9.14 1.90
CA TRP A 106 -5.21 9.11 0.70
C TRP A 106 -4.71 7.70 0.43
N VAL A 107 -4.88 7.18 -0.78
CA VAL A 107 -4.36 5.87 -1.18
C VAL A 107 -3.26 6.05 -2.22
N LEU A 108 -2.06 5.56 -1.92
CA LEU A 108 -0.92 5.53 -2.82
C LEU A 108 -0.62 4.07 -3.17
N ALA A 109 -0.33 3.81 -4.44
CA ALA A 109 0.07 2.47 -4.89
C ALA A 109 1.26 2.54 -5.86
N SER A 110 2.09 1.50 -5.84
CA SER A 110 3.17 1.39 -6.81
C SER A 110 2.62 1.12 -8.20
N ALA A 111 3.17 1.80 -9.23
CA ALA A 111 2.76 1.60 -10.61
C ALA A 111 3.07 0.19 -11.15
N GLY A 112 3.89 -0.59 -10.43
CA GLY A 112 4.35 -1.90 -10.81
C GLY A 112 5.72 -1.89 -11.51
N ASN A 113 6.39 -3.03 -11.48
CA ASN A 113 7.74 -3.21 -12.05
C ASN A 113 7.72 -3.87 -13.43
N SER A 114 6.56 -3.92 -14.08
CA SER A 114 6.35 -4.60 -15.39
C SER A 114 6.55 -3.68 -16.60
N GLY A 115 7.04 -2.45 -16.38
CA GLY A 115 7.40 -1.54 -17.46
C GLY A 115 8.58 -2.07 -18.31
N PRO A 116 8.90 -1.39 -19.42
CA PRO A 116 8.35 -0.12 -19.91
C PRO A 116 7.22 -0.30 -20.94
N ALA A 117 6.70 -1.51 -21.13
CA ALA A 117 5.64 -1.76 -22.10
C ALA A 117 4.37 -0.94 -21.79
N PRO A 118 3.61 -0.50 -22.80
CA PRO A 118 2.32 0.14 -22.56
C PRO A 118 1.37 -0.83 -21.84
N TYR A 119 0.43 -0.28 -21.05
CA TYR A 119 -0.53 -1.04 -20.23
C TYR A 119 0.12 -1.92 -19.15
N SER A 120 1.29 -1.52 -18.62
CA SER A 120 1.97 -2.23 -17.53
C SER A 120 1.64 -1.74 -16.12
N ILE A 121 0.64 -0.85 -15.98
CA ILE A 121 0.23 -0.33 -14.66
C ILE A 121 -0.59 -1.41 -13.94
N THR A 122 -0.21 -1.75 -12.71
CA THR A 122 -0.86 -2.79 -11.91
C THR A 122 -2.04 -2.26 -11.10
N CYS A 123 -2.97 -3.15 -10.73
CA CYS A 123 -4.00 -2.89 -9.72
C CYS A 123 -3.36 -2.92 -8.32
N PRO A 124 -3.63 -1.96 -7.41
CA PRO A 124 -4.66 -0.91 -7.48
C PRO A 124 -4.23 0.43 -8.09
N ALA A 125 -2.98 0.59 -8.54
CA ALA A 125 -2.49 1.85 -9.12
C ALA A 125 -3.21 2.27 -10.42
N CYS A 126 -3.85 1.34 -11.13
CA CYS A 126 -4.70 1.62 -12.29
C CYS A 126 -6.10 2.19 -11.94
N GLU A 127 -6.48 2.24 -10.65
CA GLU A 127 -7.70 2.90 -10.22
C GLU A 127 -7.59 4.42 -10.34
N GLN A 128 -8.60 5.06 -10.94
CA GLN A 128 -8.55 6.45 -11.37
C GLN A 128 -8.18 7.45 -10.26
N TYR A 129 -8.59 7.17 -9.03
CA TYR A 129 -8.39 8.07 -7.89
C TYR A 129 -7.14 7.75 -7.05
N VAL A 130 -6.53 6.58 -7.26
CA VAL A 130 -5.33 6.17 -6.54
C VAL A 130 -4.12 6.93 -7.06
N LEU A 131 -3.23 7.36 -6.17
CA LEU A 131 -1.97 7.99 -6.55
C LEU A 131 -0.99 6.89 -6.99
N ALA A 132 -0.86 6.70 -8.31
CA ALA A 132 0.10 5.79 -8.91
C ALA A 132 1.53 6.38 -8.85
N ILE A 133 2.44 5.68 -8.18
CA ILE A 133 3.83 6.11 -8.00
C ILE A 133 4.77 5.27 -8.87
N GLY A 134 5.44 5.93 -9.81
CA GLY A 134 6.52 5.34 -10.62
C GLY A 134 7.90 5.55 -10.00
N ALA A 135 8.89 4.79 -10.48
CA ALA A 135 10.28 4.92 -10.07
C ALA A 135 11.12 5.63 -11.15
N VAL A 136 12.05 6.47 -10.70
CA VAL A 136 13.06 7.11 -11.55
C VAL A 136 14.44 6.88 -10.98
N GLN A 137 15.42 6.64 -11.85
CA GLN A 137 16.82 6.55 -11.46
C GLN A 137 17.52 7.86 -11.82
N TYR A 138 18.15 8.50 -10.82
CA TYR A 138 19.08 9.59 -11.09
C TYR A 138 20.43 9.01 -11.48
N LEU A 139 20.90 9.36 -12.68
CA LEU A 139 22.23 9.04 -13.14
C LEU A 139 23.06 10.34 -13.10
N PRO A 140 24.04 10.47 -12.19
CA PRO A 140 24.96 11.60 -12.23
C PRO A 140 25.77 11.56 -13.53
N GLU A 141 26.03 12.71 -14.13
CA GLU A 141 26.84 12.78 -15.36
C GLU A 141 28.22 12.14 -15.14
N GLY A 142 28.55 11.13 -15.97
CA GLY A 142 29.92 10.61 -16.08
C GLY A 142 30.14 9.12 -15.77
N GLU A 143 29.12 8.37 -15.33
CA GLU A 143 29.24 6.91 -15.19
C GLU A 143 28.25 6.20 -16.12
N SER A 144 28.81 5.55 -17.14
CA SER A 144 28.14 4.62 -18.07
C SER A 144 28.40 3.18 -17.68
#